data_AF-A0A5A7N3H4-F1
#
_entry.id   AF-A0A5A7N3H4-F1
#
_cell.length_a   1.000
_cell.length_b   1.000
_cell.length_c   1.000
_cell.angle_alpha   90.00
_cell.angle_beta   90.00
_cell.angle_gamma   90.00
#
_symmetry.space_group_name_H-M   'P 1'
#
loop_
_entity.id
_entity.type
_entity.pdbx_description
1 polymer ?
#
loop_
_entity_poly.entity_id
_entity_poly.type
_entity_poly.pdbx_seq_one_letter_code
_entity_poly.pdbx_strand_id
1 'polypeptide(L)'
;MQPDEYWKNFNLGTELDIAGRFLFNGLQAFHEMEHFAAEEDAFEFLYSMAVGVERLLKIAIILTEHDTSADQESFEKSLITHRHQDLARRLREPHGLKFPARENEFIALLGRFYKSQRYGRYSLNSVSAPTQERDELVKFLEKHLAIKIDTSCRLSATPNERKHRKFIGKVVSKIVNPVHQIVENEARRLNIYTHEVDYRSNASKIFLSKKFDFEDEDILQAELMAYFLSSEACGPNAQFIRDRIKPLPFDPALEGEYLAALRFDRKKIAVLDELEALYEDVTNFKERRELLKASALENLTYGEEVEDEEIDGIEIENGEDGERR
;
A
#
# COMPACT_ATOMS: atom_id res chain seq x y z
N MET A 1 -3.91 -17.01 29.63
CA MET A 1 -4.78 -16.57 28.53
C MET A 1 -5.46 -17.79 27.97
N GLN A 2 -6.79 -17.79 27.90
CA GLN A 2 -7.54 -18.89 27.28
C GLN A 2 -7.32 -18.88 25.75
N PRO A 3 -7.47 -20.01 25.04
CA PRO A 3 -7.23 -20.07 23.59
C PRO A 3 -8.06 -19.06 22.78
N ASP A 4 -9.33 -18.83 23.16
CA ASP A 4 -10.23 -17.88 22.50
C ASP A 4 -9.82 -16.42 22.78
N GLU A 5 -9.38 -16.12 23.99
CA GLU A 5 -8.84 -14.82 24.37
C GLU A 5 -7.57 -14.50 23.57
N TYR A 6 -6.67 -15.48 23.42
CA TYR A 6 -5.46 -15.33 22.59
C TYR A 6 -5.80 -15.10 21.13
N TRP A 7 -6.71 -15.90 20.58
CA TRP A 7 -7.15 -15.77 19.20
C TRP A 7 -7.78 -14.39 18.94
N LYS A 8 -8.70 -13.96 19.79
CA LYS A 8 -9.33 -12.64 19.67
C LYS A 8 -8.34 -11.51 19.84
N ASN A 9 -7.36 -11.63 20.73
CA ASN A 9 -6.41 -10.56 21.01
C ASN A 9 -5.32 -10.45 19.93
N PHE A 10 -4.60 -11.54 19.66
CA PHE A 10 -3.39 -11.51 18.83
C PHE A 10 -3.64 -11.90 17.38
N ASN A 11 -4.40 -12.99 17.13
CA ASN A 11 -4.64 -13.42 15.75
C ASN A 11 -5.55 -12.44 15.03
N LEU A 12 -6.63 -11.96 15.68
CA LEU A 12 -7.46 -10.92 15.09
C LEU A 12 -6.75 -9.55 15.03
N GLY A 13 -5.80 -9.26 15.93
CA GLY A 13 -4.97 -8.06 15.83
C GLY A 13 -4.07 -8.11 14.60
N THR A 14 -3.47 -9.28 14.31
CA THR A 14 -2.73 -9.52 13.07
C THR A 14 -3.63 -9.37 11.85
N GLU A 15 -4.85 -9.92 11.89
CA GLU A 15 -5.83 -9.77 10.81
C GLU A 15 -6.29 -8.32 10.64
N LEU A 16 -6.37 -7.53 11.71
CA LEU A 16 -6.71 -6.11 11.64
C LEU A 16 -5.62 -5.35 10.88
N ASP A 17 -4.34 -5.56 11.23
CA ASP A 17 -3.23 -4.93 10.53
C ASP A 17 -3.17 -5.37 9.05
N ILE A 18 -3.39 -6.65 8.75
CA ILE A 18 -3.52 -7.15 7.37
C ILE A 18 -4.68 -6.45 6.63
N ALA A 19 -5.85 -6.33 7.27
CA ALA A 19 -6.99 -5.64 6.68
C ALA A 19 -6.66 -4.17 6.36
N GLY A 20 -6.00 -3.47 7.28
CA GLY A 20 -5.53 -2.10 7.08
C GLY A 20 -4.52 -1.96 5.94
N ARG A 21 -3.60 -2.93 5.80
CA ARG A 21 -2.64 -2.99 4.67
C ARG A 21 -3.34 -3.18 3.34
N PHE A 22 -4.32 -4.08 3.24
CA PHE A 22 -5.13 -4.21 2.01
C PHE A 22 -5.92 -2.93 1.68
N LEU A 23 -6.47 -2.26 2.71
CA LEU A 23 -7.16 -0.99 2.54
C LEU A 23 -6.22 0.12 2.05
N PHE A 24 -5.02 0.21 2.62
CA PHE A 24 -3.98 1.13 2.16
C PHE A 24 -3.58 0.83 0.71
N ASN A 25 -3.22 -0.43 0.41
CA ASN A 25 -2.70 -0.83 -0.89
C ASN A 25 -3.72 -0.58 -2.00
N GLY A 26 -5.01 -0.85 -1.80
CA GLY A 26 -5.98 -0.56 -2.83
C GLY A 26 -6.21 0.95 -3.01
N LEU A 27 -6.24 1.75 -1.94
CA LEU A 27 -6.30 3.21 -2.08
C LEU A 27 -5.05 3.74 -2.81
N GLN A 28 -3.88 3.17 -2.55
CA GLN A 28 -2.64 3.51 -3.24
C GLN A 28 -2.74 3.11 -4.71
N ALA A 29 -3.15 1.89 -5.04
CA ALA A 29 -3.36 1.45 -6.41
C ALA A 29 -4.29 2.42 -7.16
N PHE A 30 -5.43 2.79 -6.54
CA PHE A 30 -6.34 3.79 -7.11
C PHE A 30 -5.72 5.17 -7.24
N HIS A 31 -4.88 5.60 -6.29
CA HIS A 31 -4.15 6.87 -6.38
C HIS A 31 -3.15 6.84 -7.53
N GLU A 32 -2.46 5.73 -7.73
CA GLU A 32 -1.45 5.63 -8.78
C GLU A 32 -2.08 5.53 -10.17
N MET A 33 -3.31 4.99 -10.32
CA MET A 33 -4.03 4.93 -11.60
C MET A 33 -3.87 6.23 -12.40
N GLU A 34 -3.51 6.09 -13.67
CA GLU A 34 -3.27 7.23 -14.58
C GLU A 34 -4.57 7.66 -15.23
N HIS A 35 -5.31 6.66 -15.70
CA HIS A 35 -6.54 6.81 -16.45
C HIS A 35 -7.46 5.61 -16.19
N PHE A 36 -8.72 5.73 -16.56
CA PHE A 36 -9.71 4.67 -16.33
C PHE A 36 -9.75 3.56 -17.39
N ALA A 37 -8.91 3.57 -18.43
CA ALA A 37 -8.95 2.55 -19.48
C ALA A 37 -8.24 1.23 -19.11
N ALA A 38 -7.22 1.27 -18.26
CA ALA A 38 -6.48 0.09 -17.79
C ALA A 38 -7.36 -0.74 -16.86
N GLU A 39 -7.48 -2.03 -17.15
CA GLU A 39 -8.41 -2.90 -16.46
C GLU A 39 -7.75 -3.59 -15.28
N GLU A 40 -6.47 -3.93 -15.46
CA GLU A 40 -5.52 -4.39 -14.47
C GLU A 40 -5.49 -3.46 -13.24
N ASP A 41 -5.45 -2.15 -13.48
CA ASP A 41 -5.48 -1.10 -12.46
C ASP A 41 -6.79 -1.14 -11.65
N ALA A 42 -7.94 -1.20 -12.33
CA ALA A 42 -9.24 -1.28 -11.68
C ALA A 42 -9.40 -2.59 -10.89
N PHE A 43 -8.88 -3.69 -11.42
CA PHE A 43 -8.89 -4.99 -10.76
C PHE A 43 -8.08 -4.95 -9.46
N GLU A 44 -6.86 -4.42 -9.49
CA GLU A 44 -5.97 -4.35 -8.31
C GLU A 44 -6.60 -3.53 -7.18
N PHE A 45 -7.18 -2.38 -7.52
CA PHE A 45 -7.94 -1.56 -6.58
C PHE A 45 -9.11 -2.33 -5.96
N LEU A 46 -9.99 -2.91 -6.79
CA LEU A 46 -11.21 -3.58 -6.33
C LEU A 46 -10.89 -4.84 -5.53
N TYR A 47 -9.85 -5.57 -5.90
CA TYR A 47 -9.39 -6.76 -5.18
C TYR A 47 -8.91 -6.40 -3.78
N SER A 48 -8.00 -5.43 -3.68
CA SER A 48 -7.46 -4.99 -2.39
C SER A 48 -8.55 -4.41 -1.49
N MET A 49 -9.49 -3.61 -2.06
CA MET A 49 -10.65 -3.10 -1.31
C MET A 49 -11.57 -4.22 -0.84
N ALA A 50 -11.91 -5.17 -1.70
CA ALA A 50 -12.81 -6.26 -1.35
C ALA A 50 -12.21 -7.12 -0.21
N VAL A 51 -10.93 -7.47 -0.29
CA VAL A 51 -10.25 -8.25 0.76
C VAL A 51 -10.19 -7.46 2.08
N GLY A 52 -9.74 -6.20 2.03
CA GLY A 52 -9.60 -5.36 3.22
C GLY A 52 -10.93 -5.13 3.95
N VAL A 53 -11.98 -4.79 3.21
CA VAL A 53 -13.33 -4.58 3.79
C VAL A 53 -13.92 -5.90 4.32
N GLU A 54 -13.75 -7.02 3.62
CA GLU A 54 -14.22 -8.33 4.09
C GLU A 54 -13.59 -8.72 5.42
N ARG A 55 -12.26 -8.62 5.54
CA ARG A 55 -11.52 -8.95 6.76
C ARG A 55 -11.94 -8.06 7.93
N LEU A 56 -12.02 -6.75 7.72
CA LEU A 56 -12.45 -5.82 8.76
C LEU A 56 -13.86 -6.13 9.28
N LEU A 57 -14.81 -6.42 8.38
CA LEU A 57 -16.16 -6.83 8.76
C LEU A 57 -16.16 -8.14 9.56
N LYS A 58 -15.36 -9.13 9.16
CA LYS A 58 -15.24 -10.41 9.88
C LYS A 58 -14.69 -10.23 11.28
N ILE A 59 -13.66 -9.41 11.46
CA ILE A 59 -13.10 -9.10 12.78
C ILE A 59 -14.18 -8.50 13.67
N ALA A 60 -14.90 -7.48 13.19
CA ALA A 60 -15.99 -6.85 13.95
C ALA A 60 -17.09 -7.86 14.32
N ILE A 61 -17.46 -8.75 13.40
CA ILE A 61 -18.45 -9.81 13.64
C ILE A 61 -17.95 -10.80 14.69
N ILE A 62 -16.71 -11.27 14.60
CA ILE A 62 -16.13 -12.20 15.56
C ILE A 62 -16.15 -11.60 16.96
N LEU A 63 -15.73 -10.35 17.12
CA LEU A 63 -15.73 -9.69 18.42
C LEU A 63 -17.14 -9.44 18.96
N THR A 64 -18.12 -9.22 18.08
CA THR A 64 -19.53 -8.98 18.44
C THR A 64 -20.28 -10.25 18.81
N GLU A 65 -20.16 -11.30 18.00
CA GLU A 65 -21.06 -12.46 18.03
C GLU A 65 -20.45 -13.71 18.65
N HIS A 66 -19.12 -13.87 18.65
CA HIS A 66 -18.52 -15.09 19.18
C HIS A 66 -18.64 -15.16 20.70
N ASP A 67 -19.43 -16.13 21.16
CA ASP A 67 -19.48 -16.62 22.53
C ASP A 67 -18.97 -18.07 22.61
N THR A 68 -18.26 -18.38 23.69
CA THR A 68 -17.66 -19.71 23.99
C THR A 68 -18.69 -20.84 24.16
N SER A 69 -19.98 -20.52 24.26
CA SER A 69 -21.07 -21.48 24.42
C SER A 69 -21.63 -22.03 23.09
N ALA A 70 -21.23 -21.48 21.94
CA ALA A 70 -21.77 -21.81 20.62
C ALA A 70 -20.92 -22.83 19.83
N ASP A 71 -21.52 -23.42 18.79
CA ASP A 71 -20.83 -24.27 17.82
C ASP A 71 -19.83 -23.44 16.98
N GLN A 72 -18.54 -23.58 17.33
CA GLN A 72 -17.43 -22.88 16.68
C GLN A 72 -17.34 -23.16 15.18
N GLU A 73 -17.54 -24.41 14.75
CA GLU A 73 -17.39 -24.79 13.35
C GLU A 73 -18.49 -24.17 12.48
N SER A 74 -19.73 -24.16 12.99
CA SER A 74 -20.85 -23.49 12.34
C SER A 74 -20.63 -21.97 12.25
N PHE A 75 -20.10 -21.36 13.32
CA PHE A 75 -19.78 -19.94 13.33
C PHE A 75 -18.72 -19.58 12.29
N GLU A 76 -17.62 -20.33 12.23
CA GLU A 76 -16.56 -20.13 11.23
C GLU A 76 -17.08 -20.30 9.81
N LYS A 77 -17.87 -21.33 9.54
CA LYS A 77 -18.52 -21.54 8.23
C LYS A 77 -19.41 -20.38 7.83
N SER A 78 -20.10 -19.74 8.79
CA SER A 78 -20.94 -18.55 8.51
C SER A 78 -20.12 -17.36 7.99
N LEU A 79 -18.84 -17.27 8.36
CA LEU A 79 -17.93 -16.19 7.95
C LEU A 79 -17.33 -16.42 6.56
N ILE A 80 -17.34 -17.64 6.03
CA ILE A 80 -16.76 -17.95 4.70
C ILE A 80 -17.66 -17.41 3.56
N THR A 81 -18.80 -16.81 3.88
CA THR A 81 -19.68 -16.17 2.91
C THR A 81 -19.02 -14.92 2.31
N HIS A 82 -18.56 -14.99 1.06
CA HIS A 82 -17.97 -13.88 0.30
C HIS A 82 -18.99 -12.81 -0.13
N ARG A 83 -19.87 -12.41 0.80
CA ARG A 83 -20.95 -11.46 0.57
C ARG A 83 -20.84 -10.33 1.58
N HIS A 84 -20.11 -9.28 1.22
CA HIS A 84 -19.88 -8.10 2.05
C HIS A 84 -21.17 -7.47 2.61
N GLN A 85 -22.25 -7.50 1.83
CA GLN A 85 -23.56 -6.98 2.26
C GLN A 85 -24.18 -7.79 3.41
N ASP A 86 -23.98 -9.11 3.41
CA ASP A 86 -24.51 -9.98 4.47
C ASP A 86 -23.69 -9.80 5.75
N LEU A 87 -22.37 -9.67 5.63
CA LEU A 87 -21.49 -9.33 6.76
C LEU A 87 -21.84 -7.96 7.35
N ALA A 88 -22.01 -6.92 6.53
CA ALA A 88 -22.42 -5.60 7.00
C ALA A 88 -23.80 -5.62 7.67
N ARG A 89 -24.72 -6.49 7.24
CA ARG A 89 -26.05 -6.64 7.84
C ARG A 89 -25.98 -7.21 9.25
N ARG A 90 -25.08 -8.17 9.50
CA ARG A 90 -24.88 -8.78 10.83
C ARG A 90 -24.52 -7.75 11.90
N LEU A 91 -23.80 -6.69 11.53
CA LEU A 91 -23.42 -5.60 12.43
C LEU A 91 -24.50 -4.51 12.59
N ARG A 92 -25.60 -4.56 11.82
CA ARG A 92 -26.63 -3.51 11.83
C ARG A 92 -27.43 -3.47 13.12
N GLU A 93 -27.90 -4.62 13.59
CA GLU A 93 -28.75 -4.68 14.78
C GLU A 93 -27.93 -4.47 16.07
N PRO A 94 -26.77 -5.14 16.27
CA PRO A 94 -26.00 -4.98 17.52
C PRO A 94 -25.44 -3.57 17.69
N HIS A 95 -25.06 -2.90 16.59
CA HIS A 95 -24.33 -1.62 16.63
C HIS A 95 -25.07 -0.45 15.99
N GLY A 96 -26.27 -0.65 15.46
CA GLY A 96 -26.98 0.39 14.71
C GLY A 96 -26.30 0.79 13.39
N LEU A 97 -25.42 -0.06 12.84
CA LEU A 97 -24.61 0.26 11.66
C LEU A 97 -25.48 0.47 10.41
N LYS A 98 -25.49 1.72 9.90
CA LYS A 98 -26.22 2.11 8.69
C LYS A 98 -25.33 2.88 7.74
N PHE A 99 -25.13 2.33 6.55
CA PHE A 99 -24.46 3.04 5.47
C PHE A 99 -25.48 3.81 4.62
N PRO A 100 -25.11 4.99 4.08
CA PRO A 100 -25.90 5.66 3.06
C PRO A 100 -25.97 4.84 1.76
N ALA A 101 -26.85 5.24 0.84
CA ALA A 101 -27.07 4.52 -0.42
C ALA A 101 -25.79 4.33 -1.25
N ARG A 102 -24.95 5.36 -1.33
CA ARG A 102 -23.68 5.34 -2.06
C ARG A 102 -22.70 4.30 -1.50
N GLU A 103 -22.49 4.28 -0.20
CA GLU A 103 -21.60 3.31 0.44
C GLU A 103 -22.15 1.88 0.34
N ASN A 104 -23.48 1.68 0.46
CA ASN A 104 -24.08 0.36 0.22
C ASN A 104 -23.87 -0.11 -1.24
N GLU A 105 -23.98 0.79 -2.21
CA GLU A 105 -23.72 0.47 -3.61
C GLU A 105 -22.26 0.08 -3.85
N PHE A 106 -21.32 0.78 -3.21
CA PHE A 106 -19.90 0.41 -3.26
C PHE A 106 -19.63 -0.95 -2.60
N ILE A 107 -20.19 -1.23 -1.42
CA ILE A 107 -20.10 -2.55 -0.77
C ILE A 107 -20.68 -3.65 -1.68
N ALA A 108 -21.78 -3.37 -2.38
CA ALA A 108 -22.37 -4.30 -3.33
C ALA A 108 -21.44 -4.57 -4.52
N LEU A 109 -20.77 -3.53 -5.03
CA LEU A 109 -19.76 -3.65 -6.09
C LEU A 109 -18.60 -4.54 -5.65
N LEU A 110 -18.03 -4.30 -4.45
CA LEU A 110 -16.96 -5.15 -3.90
C LEU A 110 -17.39 -6.63 -3.78
N GLY A 111 -18.62 -6.87 -3.31
CA GLY A 111 -19.16 -8.23 -3.20
C GLY A 111 -19.35 -8.93 -4.55
N ARG A 112 -19.85 -8.23 -5.56
CA ARG A 112 -19.97 -8.77 -6.93
C ARG A 112 -18.61 -9.05 -7.56
N PHE A 113 -17.67 -8.12 -7.38
CA PHE A 113 -16.31 -8.27 -7.87
C PHE A 113 -15.67 -9.54 -7.31
N TYR A 114 -15.66 -9.67 -5.98
CA TYR A 114 -14.96 -10.76 -5.30
C TYR A 114 -15.60 -12.13 -5.58
N LYS A 115 -16.93 -12.20 -5.71
CA LYS A 115 -17.63 -13.45 -5.97
C LYS A 115 -17.50 -13.95 -7.41
N SER A 116 -17.63 -13.06 -8.39
CA SER A 116 -17.85 -13.46 -9.79
C SER A 116 -16.86 -12.89 -10.80
N GLN A 117 -16.37 -11.67 -10.62
CA GLN A 117 -15.60 -11.00 -11.66
C GLN A 117 -14.12 -11.39 -11.64
N ARG A 118 -13.58 -11.79 -10.48
CA ARG A 118 -12.19 -12.25 -10.34
C ARG A 118 -11.79 -13.35 -11.34
N TYR A 119 -12.73 -14.23 -11.68
CA TYR A 119 -12.48 -15.37 -12.56
C TYR A 119 -13.09 -15.20 -13.95
N GLY A 120 -13.73 -14.06 -14.24
CA GLY A 120 -14.44 -13.83 -15.49
C GLY A 120 -13.58 -14.11 -16.71
N ARG A 121 -12.31 -13.69 -16.66
CA ARG A 121 -11.31 -13.81 -17.73
C ARG A 121 -10.79 -15.24 -17.99
N TYR A 122 -11.07 -16.21 -17.11
CA TYR A 122 -10.67 -17.61 -17.32
C TYR A 122 -11.70 -18.41 -18.14
N SER A 123 -12.85 -17.81 -18.47
CA SER A 123 -13.85 -18.43 -19.35
C SER A 123 -13.58 -18.07 -20.80
N LEU A 124 -13.67 -19.03 -21.73
CA LEU A 124 -13.59 -18.76 -23.17
C LEU A 124 -14.67 -17.74 -23.63
N ASN A 125 -15.81 -17.70 -22.94
CA ASN A 125 -16.89 -16.75 -23.22
C ASN A 125 -16.51 -15.29 -22.90
N SER A 126 -15.39 -15.05 -22.22
CA SER A 126 -14.93 -13.70 -21.86
C SER A 126 -14.25 -12.97 -23.00
N VAL A 127 -13.83 -13.67 -24.07
CA VAL A 127 -13.12 -13.08 -25.23
C VAL A 127 -13.94 -11.96 -25.90
N SER A 128 -15.27 -12.07 -25.88
CA SER A 128 -16.19 -11.08 -26.44
C SER A 128 -17.01 -10.34 -25.39
N ALA A 129 -16.77 -10.59 -24.10
CA ALA A 129 -17.50 -9.95 -23.01
C ALA A 129 -16.84 -8.63 -22.61
N PRO A 130 -17.62 -7.57 -22.35
CA PRO A 130 -17.08 -6.32 -21.83
C PRO A 130 -16.48 -6.53 -20.44
N THR A 131 -15.45 -5.75 -20.13
CA THR A 131 -14.70 -5.80 -18.88
C THR A 131 -15.52 -5.29 -17.70
N GLN A 132 -16.17 -6.23 -17.02
CA GLN A 132 -17.23 -5.93 -16.06
C GLN A 132 -16.72 -5.12 -14.86
N GLU A 133 -15.53 -5.43 -14.34
CA GLU A 133 -14.98 -4.81 -13.14
C GLU A 133 -14.63 -3.33 -13.33
N ARG A 134 -13.91 -2.99 -14.40
CA ARG A 134 -13.59 -1.60 -14.76
C ARG A 134 -14.87 -0.83 -15.06
N ASP A 135 -15.75 -1.40 -15.86
CA ASP A 135 -16.97 -0.71 -16.30
C ASP A 135 -17.93 -0.46 -15.12
N GLU A 136 -18.00 -1.37 -14.14
CA GLU A 136 -18.79 -1.14 -12.93
C GLU A 136 -18.19 -0.05 -12.04
N LEU A 137 -16.87 0.00 -11.88
CA LEU A 137 -16.19 1.08 -11.15
C LEU A 137 -16.43 2.43 -11.84
N VAL A 138 -16.28 2.49 -13.15
CA VAL A 138 -16.53 3.68 -13.96
C VAL A 138 -17.98 4.14 -13.82
N LYS A 139 -18.96 3.23 -13.98
CA LYS A 139 -20.38 3.55 -13.77
C LYS A 139 -20.67 4.09 -12.37
N PHE A 140 -20.02 3.53 -11.35
CA PHE A 140 -20.14 4.03 -9.98
C PHE A 140 -19.62 5.48 -9.87
N LEU A 141 -18.45 5.76 -10.43
CA LEU A 141 -17.86 7.10 -10.44
C LEU A 141 -18.72 8.10 -11.22
N GLU A 142 -19.10 7.79 -12.46
CA GLU A 142 -19.92 8.65 -13.32
C GLU A 142 -21.24 9.02 -12.63
N LYS A 143 -21.91 8.03 -12.01
CA LYS A 143 -23.17 8.23 -11.30
C LYS A 143 -23.05 9.20 -10.13
N HIS A 144 -22.04 9.01 -9.28
CA HIS A 144 -21.94 9.75 -8.01
C HIS A 144 -21.15 11.05 -8.11
N LEU A 145 -20.35 11.22 -9.16
CA LEU A 145 -19.66 12.47 -9.48
C LEU A 145 -20.39 13.30 -10.57
N ALA A 146 -21.40 12.72 -11.23
CA ALA A 146 -22.11 13.33 -12.35
C ALA A 146 -21.15 13.78 -13.48
N ILE A 147 -20.22 12.89 -13.84
CA ILE A 147 -19.22 13.09 -14.90
C ILE A 147 -19.35 12.02 -15.97
N LYS A 148 -18.67 12.21 -17.10
CA LYS A 148 -18.42 11.17 -18.09
C LYS A 148 -16.95 10.76 -18.06
N ILE A 149 -16.71 9.46 -18.17
CA ILE A 149 -15.37 8.87 -18.19
C ILE A 149 -15.22 8.14 -19.53
N ASP A 150 -14.24 8.55 -20.31
CA ASP A 150 -13.85 7.87 -21.54
C ASP A 150 -12.83 6.77 -21.23
N THR A 151 -13.14 5.54 -21.63
CA THR A 151 -12.28 4.36 -21.52
C THR A 151 -11.91 3.76 -22.87
N SER A 152 -12.26 4.42 -23.99
CA SER A 152 -12.18 3.85 -25.34
C SER A 152 -10.76 3.70 -25.87
N CYS A 153 -9.85 4.63 -25.53
CA CYS A 153 -8.47 4.62 -25.98
C CYS A 153 -7.55 5.09 -24.86
N ARG A 154 -6.47 4.35 -24.56
CA ARG A 154 -5.52 4.71 -23.48
C ARG A 154 -4.91 6.10 -23.63
N LEU A 155 -4.64 6.54 -24.87
CA LEU A 155 -4.03 7.85 -25.16
C LEU A 155 -4.97 9.05 -24.90
N SER A 156 -6.28 8.82 -24.92
CA SER A 156 -7.30 9.86 -24.70
C SER A 156 -8.26 9.52 -23.55
N ALA A 157 -7.94 8.49 -22.77
CA ALA A 157 -8.76 8.04 -21.67
C ALA A 157 -8.83 9.12 -20.59
N THR A 158 -9.96 9.22 -19.91
CA THR A 158 -10.13 10.21 -18.85
C THR A 158 -9.10 9.94 -17.74
N PRO A 159 -8.27 10.94 -17.38
CA PRO A 159 -7.29 10.77 -16.31
C PRO A 159 -7.94 10.62 -14.94
N ASN A 160 -7.28 9.88 -14.06
CA ASN A 160 -7.67 9.77 -12.66
C ASN A 160 -7.14 10.96 -11.84
N GLU A 161 -7.87 12.07 -11.95
CA GLU A 161 -7.61 13.30 -11.23
C GLU A 161 -7.92 13.24 -9.73
N ARG A 162 -7.39 14.22 -8.98
CA ARG A 162 -7.62 14.46 -7.55
C ARG A 162 -9.08 14.31 -7.11
N LYS A 163 -10.04 14.79 -7.91
CA LYS A 163 -11.48 14.73 -7.57
C LYS A 163 -11.99 13.30 -7.42
N HIS A 164 -11.50 12.38 -8.26
CA HIS A 164 -11.88 10.97 -8.22
C HIS A 164 -11.25 10.30 -6.99
N ARG A 165 -9.96 10.56 -6.74
CA ARG A 165 -9.20 10.03 -5.60
C ARG A 165 -9.82 10.44 -4.26
N LYS A 166 -10.11 11.74 -4.08
CA LYS A 166 -10.79 12.26 -2.89
C LYS A 166 -12.19 11.67 -2.72
N PHE A 167 -12.92 11.47 -3.81
CA PHE A 167 -14.24 10.86 -3.76
C PHE A 167 -14.19 9.40 -3.28
N ILE A 168 -13.31 8.58 -3.85
CA ILE A 168 -13.11 7.19 -3.43
C ILE A 168 -12.66 7.14 -1.96
N GLY A 169 -11.67 7.93 -1.57
CA GLY A 169 -11.22 8.01 -0.18
C GLY A 169 -12.36 8.33 0.79
N LYS A 170 -13.25 9.27 0.41
CA LYS A 170 -14.44 9.61 1.19
C LYS A 170 -15.44 8.44 1.28
N VAL A 171 -15.70 7.72 0.20
CA VAL A 171 -16.58 6.54 0.22
C VAL A 171 -16.02 5.47 1.13
N VAL A 172 -14.73 5.13 0.96
CA VAL A 172 -14.06 4.10 1.77
C VAL A 172 -14.02 4.49 3.24
N SER A 173 -13.68 5.74 3.57
CA SER A 173 -13.66 6.22 4.97
C SER A 173 -15.00 6.05 5.69
N LYS A 174 -16.12 6.25 4.98
CA LYS A 174 -17.47 6.10 5.53
C LYS A 174 -17.90 4.65 5.74
N ILE A 175 -17.17 3.69 5.16
CA ILE A 175 -17.35 2.27 5.39
C ILE A 175 -16.42 1.81 6.51
N VAL A 176 -15.14 2.14 6.39
CA VAL A 176 -14.06 1.64 7.25
C VAL A 176 -14.15 2.22 8.66
N ASN A 177 -14.30 3.54 8.81
CA ASN A 177 -14.27 4.16 10.13
C ASN A 177 -15.37 3.65 11.08
N PRO A 178 -16.65 3.52 10.66
CA PRO A 178 -17.68 2.96 11.53
C PRO A 178 -17.42 1.51 11.92
N VAL A 179 -16.89 0.68 11.01
CA VAL A 179 -16.60 -0.74 11.32
C VAL A 179 -15.39 -0.86 12.23
N HIS A 180 -14.33 -0.06 12.01
CA HIS A 180 -13.20 0.01 12.93
C HIS A 180 -13.62 0.47 14.32
N GLN A 181 -14.54 1.45 14.41
CA GLN A 181 -15.08 1.89 15.69
C GLN A 181 -15.80 0.76 16.45
N ILE A 182 -16.48 -0.13 15.73
CA ILE A 182 -17.08 -1.34 16.31
C ILE A 182 -15.99 -2.26 16.86
N VAL A 183 -14.91 -2.51 16.11
CA VAL A 183 -13.76 -3.30 16.58
C VAL A 183 -13.18 -2.72 17.86
N GLU A 184 -12.93 -1.40 17.90
CA GLU A 184 -12.44 -0.73 19.11
C GLU A 184 -13.40 -0.88 20.30
N ASN A 185 -14.70 -0.68 20.08
CA ASN A 185 -15.71 -0.76 21.14
C ASN A 185 -15.84 -2.18 21.69
N GLU A 186 -15.85 -3.18 20.82
CA GLU A 186 -15.95 -4.59 21.21
C GLU A 186 -14.66 -5.09 21.87
N ALA A 187 -13.50 -4.66 21.39
CA ALA A 187 -12.22 -4.96 22.05
C ALA A 187 -12.21 -4.39 23.48
N ARG A 188 -12.67 -3.15 23.68
CA ARG A 188 -12.83 -2.57 25.03
C ARG A 188 -13.85 -3.33 25.88
N ARG A 189 -14.99 -3.73 25.32
CA ARG A 189 -16.02 -4.53 26.01
C ARG A 189 -15.47 -5.87 26.49
N LEU A 190 -14.63 -6.50 25.68
CA LEU A 190 -13.98 -7.77 25.97
C LEU A 190 -12.69 -7.63 26.78
N ASN A 191 -12.24 -6.40 27.08
CA ASN A 191 -10.98 -6.10 27.75
C ASN A 191 -9.74 -6.70 27.05
N ILE A 192 -9.67 -6.54 25.72
CA ILE A 192 -8.57 -6.99 24.87
C ILE A 192 -8.05 -5.86 23.97
N TYR A 193 -6.93 -6.09 23.31
CA TYR A 193 -6.13 -5.10 22.59
C TYR A 193 -6.12 -5.33 21.07
N THR A 194 -7.11 -6.04 20.52
CA THR A 194 -7.24 -6.31 19.07
C THR A 194 -7.22 -5.05 18.20
N HIS A 195 -7.55 -3.89 18.77
CA HIS A 195 -7.62 -2.60 18.10
C HIS A 195 -6.26 -1.87 18.02
N GLU A 196 -5.21 -2.41 18.64
CA GLU A 196 -3.87 -1.84 18.56
C GLU A 196 -3.24 -2.12 17.19
N VAL A 197 -2.69 -1.07 16.58
CA VAL A 197 -2.05 -1.12 15.26
C VAL A 197 -0.66 -0.50 15.38
N ASP A 198 0.37 -1.13 14.78
CA ASP A 198 1.71 -0.55 14.74
C ASP A 198 1.67 0.79 13.99
N TYR A 199 2.04 1.88 14.66
CA TYR A 199 2.02 3.22 14.09
C TYR A 199 2.92 3.36 12.84
N ARG A 200 3.91 2.47 12.68
CA ARG A 200 4.82 2.43 11.52
C ARG A 200 4.27 1.61 10.36
N SER A 201 3.16 0.89 10.53
CA SER A 201 2.57 0.10 9.45
C SER A 201 1.66 0.95 8.57
N ASN A 202 1.49 0.53 7.31
CA ASN A 202 0.53 1.17 6.39
C ASN A 202 -0.91 1.19 6.94
N ALA A 203 -1.27 0.25 7.82
CA ALA A 203 -2.59 0.23 8.46
C ALA A 203 -2.80 1.43 9.39
N SER A 204 -1.73 2.01 9.94
CA SER A 204 -1.81 3.17 10.83
C SER A 204 -2.41 4.40 10.15
N LYS A 205 -2.12 4.62 8.86
CA LYS A 205 -2.73 5.70 8.06
C LYS A 205 -4.26 5.57 8.02
N ILE A 206 -4.74 4.34 7.88
CA ILE A 206 -6.16 4.03 7.74
C ILE A 206 -6.88 4.12 9.09
N PHE A 207 -6.37 3.43 10.12
CA PHE A 207 -7.08 3.28 11.39
C PHE A 207 -6.78 4.36 12.42
N LEU A 208 -5.51 4.80 12.51
CA LEU A 208 -5.10 5.81 13.48
C LEU A 208 -5.27 7.22 12.89
N SER A 209 -4.65 7.48 11.73
CA SER A 209 -4.71 8.80 11.10
C SER A 209 -6.05 9.09 10.43
N LYS A 210 -6.84 8.04 10.12
CA LYS A 210 -8.14 8.13 9.43
C LYS A 210 -8.05 8.92 8.12
N LYS A 211 -6.94 8.78 7.40
CA LYS A 211 -6.68 9.40 6.10
C LYS A 211 -6.80 8.35 4.99
N PHE A 212 -7.53 8.69 3.94
CA PHE A 212 -7.93 7.75 2.87
C PHE A 212 -7.53 8.26 1.47
N ASP A 213 -6.54 9.15 1.41
CA ASP A 213 -5.92 9.66 0.19
C ASP A 213 -4.43 9.94 0.46
N PHE A 214 -3.67 10.24 -0.59
CA PHE A 214 -2.20 10.38 -0.54
C PHE A 214 -1.72 11.80 -0.87
N GLU A 215 -2.59 12.81 -0.71
CA GLU A 215 -2.24 14.19 -1.06
C GLU A 215 -1.12 14.75 -0.17
N ASP A 216 -1.14 14.43 1.12
CA ASP A 216 -0.11 14.89 2.05
C ASP A 216 1.25 14.23 1.75
N GLU A 217 1.26 12.97 1.32
CA GLU A 217 2.47 12.27 0.86
C GLU A 217 3.02 12.88 -0.44
N ASP A 218 2.15 13.18 -1.41
CA ASP A 218 2.54 13.85 -2.65
C ASP A 218 3.19 15.23 -2.36
N ILE A 219 2.62 15.98 -1.43
CA ILE A 219 3.14 17.28 -0.98
C ILE A 219 4.47 17.10 -0.25
N LEU A 220 4.53 16.18 0.73
CA LEU A 220 5.75 15.91 1.50
C LEU A 220 6.92 15.60 0.56
N GLN A 221 6.69 14.77 -0.44
CA GLN A 221 7.72 14.43 -1.40
C GLN A 221 8.19 15.65 -2.22
N ALA A 222 7.26 16.49 -2.68
CA ALA A 222 7.61 17.71 -3.41
C ALA A 222 8.42 18.68 -2.54
N GLU A 223 8.03 18.85 -1.27
CA GLU A 223 8.74 19.69 -0.29
C GLU A 223 10.15 19.15 0.02
N LEU A 224 10.29 17.83 0.19
CA LEU A 224 11.59 17.20 0.41
C LEU A 224 12.52 17.37 -0.79
N MET A 225 12.00 17.22 -2.01
CA MET A 225 12.77 17.49 -3.23
C MET A 225 13.23 18.94 -3.30
N ALA A 226 12.33 19.89 -3.03
CA ALA A 226 12.68 21.31 -2.99
C ALA A 226 13.76 21.59 -1.94
N TYR A 227 13.64 20.99 -0.75
CA TYR A 227 14.64 21.09 0.31
C TYR A 227 16.01 20.57 -0.16
N PHE A 228 16.09 19.34 -0.69
CA PHE A 228 17.37 18.75 -1.13
C PHE A 228 18.02 19.46 -2.32
N LEU A 229 17.24 20.16 -3.15
CA LEU A 229 17.75 20.99 -4.26
C LEU A 229 18.16 22.40 -3.82
N SER A 230 17.80 22.82 -2.61
CA SER A 230 18.11 24.14 -2.08
C SER A 230 19.48 24.20 -1.40
N SER A 231 19.95 25.42 -1.12
CA SER A 231 21.13 25.66 -0.29
C SER A 231 20.93 25.29 1.18
N GLU A 232 19.69 25.13 1.64
CA GLU A 232 19.36 24.80 3.04
C GLU A 232 19.72 23.36 3.39
N ALA A 233 19.72 22.45 2.39
CA ALA A 233 20.20 21.09 2.57
C ALA A 233 21.74 21.07 2.66
N CYS A 234 22.23 21.29 3.88
CA CYS A 234 23.66 21.37 4.19
C CYS A 234 24.16 20.21 5.08
N GLY A 235 23.30 19.24 5.41
CA GLY A 235 23.69 18.07 6.21
C GLY A 235 24.64 17.13 5.46
N PRO A 236 25.30 16.20 6.17
CA PRO A 236 26.34 15.34 5.60
C PRO A 236 25.87 14.53 4.39
N ASN A 237 24.64 13.99 4.43
CA ASN A 237 24.04 13.25 3.31
C ASN A 237 23.84 14.14 2.07
N ALA A 238 23.35 15.37 2.26
CA ALA A 238 23.09 16.29 1.16
C ALA A 238 24.40 16.76 0.49
N GLN A 239 25.41 17.05 1.30
CA GLN A 239 26.76 17.36 0.82
C GLN A 239 27.36 16.17 0.06
N PHE A 240 27.27 14.96 0.62
CA PHE A 240 27.77 13.76 -0.06
C PHE A 240 27.13 13.57 -1.44
N ILE A 241 25.80 13.66 -1.54
CA ILE A 241 25.08 13.53 -2.81
C ILE A 241 25.55 14.60 -3.80
N ARG A 242 25.54 15.87 -3.40
CA ARG A 242 25.87 17.00 -4.28
C ARG A 242 27.33 16.99 -4.75
N ASP A 243 28.25 16.68 -3.84
CA ASP A 243 29.67 16.88 -4.06
C ASP A 243 30.36 15.62 -4.60
N ARG A 244 29.79 14.42 -4.34
CA ARG A 244 30.40 13.13 -4.74
C ARG A 244 29.62 12.38 -5.81
N ILE A 245 28.31 12.59 -5.96
CA ILE A 245 27.51 11.87 -6.96
C ILE A 245 27.30 12.74 -8.20
N LYS A 246 28.01 12.40 -9.28
CA LYS A 246 27.70 12.94 -10.60
C LYS A 246 26.43 12.27 -11.15
N PRO A 247 25.38 13.01 -11.54
CA PRO A 247 24.17 12.42 -12.12
C PRO A 247 24.46 11.76 -13.47
N LEU A 248 23.66 10.75 -13.82
CA LEU A 248 23.64 10.20 -15.18
C LEU A 248 22.99 11.21 -16.14
N PRO A 249 23.33 11.19 -17.44
CA PRO A 249 22.80 12.13 -18.42
C PRO A 249 21.40 11.70 -18.89
N PHE A 250 20.42 11.69 -17.98
CA PHE A 250 19.01 11.48 -18.31
C PHE A 250 18.47 12.55 -19.26
N ASP A 251 17.48 12.20 -20.09
CA ASP A 251 16.88 13.10 -21.10
C ASP A 251 16.06 14.23 -20.45
N PRO A 252 16.46 15.52 -20.59
CA PRO A 252 15.69 16.64 -20.05
C PRO A 252 14.25 16.74 -20.58
N ALA A 253 13.95 16.15 -21.74
CA ALA A 253 12.59 16.13 -22.28
C ALA A 253 11.64 15.22 -21.46
N LEU A 254 12.17 14.32 -20.64
CA LEU A 254 11.42 13.33 -19.85
C LEU A 254 11.40 13.66 -18.35
N GLU A 255 11.83 14.86 -17.93
CA GLU A 255 11.86 15.25 -16.50
C GLU A 255 10.54 15.03 -15.77
N GLY A 256 9.41 15.26 -16.43
CA GLY A 256 8.08 15.00 -15.86
C GLY A 256 7.86 13.52 -15.52
N GLU A 257 8.40 12.60 -16.31
CA GLU A 257 8.33 11.16 -16.07
C GLU A 257 9.25 10.74 -14.92
N TYR A 258 10.44 11.33 -14.82
CA TYR A 258 11.35 11.10 -13.68
C TYR A 258 10.74 11.59 -12.36
N LEU A 259 10.12 12.77 -12.37
CA LEU A 259 9.37 13.28 -11.21
C LEU A 259 8.24 12.32 -10.82
N ALA A 260 7.53 11.76 -11.79
CA ALA A 260 6.49 10.77 -11.53
C ALA A 260 7.06 9.43 -11.01
N ALA A 261 8.23 8.99 -11.49
CA ALA A 261 8.91 7.78 -11.04
C ALA A 261 9.43 7.88 -9.60
N LEU A 262 9.81 9.08 -9.15
CA LEU A 262 10.10 9.29 -7.74
C LEU A 262 8.85 9.08 -6.88
N ARG A 263 7.66 9.46 -7.37
CA ARG A 263 6.39 9.42 -6.64
C ARG A 263 5.70 8.06 -6.65
N PHE A 264 5.73 7.37 -7.78
CA PHE A 264 4.94 6.17 -8.01
C PHE A 264 5.84 5.03 -8.40
N ASP A 265 5.79 3.93 -7.65
CA ASP A 265 6.66 2.77 -7.87
C ASP A 265 6.48 2.18 -9.27
N ARG A 266 5.25 2.16 -9.77
CA ARG A 266 4.96 1.68 -11.15
C ARG A 266 5.64 2.51 -12.24
N LYS A 267 5.88 3.80 -11.99
CA LYS A 267 6.55 4.69 -12.95
C LYS A 267 8.05 4.49 -12.98
N LYS A 268 8.64 3.90 -11.93
CA LYS A 268 10.06 3.54 -11.90
C LYS A 268 10.40 2.55 -13.00
N ILE A 269 9.52 1.58 -13.28
CA ILE A 269 9.77 0.56 -14.30
C ILE A 269 10.10 1.18 -15.66
N ALA A 270 9.37 2.23 -16.07
CA ALA A 270 9.64 2.90 -17.35
C ALA A 270 10.99 3.64 -17.37
N VAL A 271 11.45 4.14 -16.23
CA VAL A 271 12.72 4.88 -16.10
C VAL A 271 13.91 3.93 -15.88
N LEU A 272 13.67 2.72 -15.36
CA LEU A 272 14.72 1.71 -15.17
C LEU A 272 15.34 1.27 -16.49
N ASP A 273 14.56 1.18 -17.57
CA ASP A 273 15.10 0.82 -18.89
C ASP A 273 16.14 1.85 -19.39
N GLU A 274 15.85 3.15 -19.22
CA GLU A 274 16.80 4.21 -19.53
C GLU A 274 18.02 4.17 -18.60
N LEU A 275 17.80 3.93 -17.31
CA LEU A 275 18.87 3.78 -16.32
C LEU A 275 19.85 2.67 -16.73
N GLU A 276 19.33 1.52 -17.17
CA GLU A 276 20.13 0.39 -17.64
C GLU A 276 20.97 0.75 -18.87
N ALA A 277 20.36 1.40 -19.87
CA ALA A 277 21.06 1.86 -21.06
C ALA A 277 22.18 2.88 -20.72
N LEU A 278 21.90 3.85 -19.86
CA LEU A 278 22.88 4.85 -19.42
C LEU A 278 24.05 4.23 -18.64
N TYR A 279 23.85 3.06 -18.01
CA TYR A 279 24.91 2.37 -17.30
C TYR A 279 25.86 1.58 -18.21
N GLU A 280 25.48 1.27 -19.45
CA GLU A 280 26.38 0.61 -20.42
C GLU A 280 27.62 1.49 -20.71
N ASP A 281 27.46 2.82 -20.66
CA ASP A 281 28.52 3.79 -20.91
C ASP A 281 29.35 4.13 -19.65
N VAL A 282 29.05 3.55 -18.49
CA VAL A 282 29.76 3.84 -17.23
C VAL A 282 30.99 2.95 -17.05
N THR A 283 32.19 3.54 -17.16
CA THR A 283 33.47 2.82 -17.11
C THR A 283 33.74 2.08 -15.79
N ASN A 284 33.38 2.66 -14.64
CA ASN A 284 33.57 2.04 -13.32
C ASN A 284 32.25 1.88 -12.56
N PHE A 285 31.36 1.06 -13.09
CA PHE A 285 30.04 0.81 -12.50
C PHE A 285 30.12 0.30 -11.05
N LYS A 286 31.11 -0.55 -10.73
CA LYS A 286 31.26 -1.12 -9.38
C LYS A 286 31.50 -0.02 -8.33
N GLU A 287 32.45 0.87 -8.59
CA GLU A 287 32.74 2.00 -7.69
C GLU A 287 31.53 2.93 -7.56
N ARG A 288 30.89 3.27 -8.69
CA ARG A 288 29.68 4.10 -8.69
C ARG A 288 28.56 3.47 -7.86
N ARG A 289 28.35 2.16 -7.95
CA ARG A 289 27.31 1.45 -7.18
C ARG A 289 27.57 1.53 -5.68
N GLU A 290 28.82 1.37 -5.23
CA GLU A 290 29.15 1.50 -3.81
C GLU A 290 28.96 2.94 -3.30
N LEU A 291 29.32 3.95 -4.11
CA LEU A 291 29.04 5.36 -3.78
C LEU A 291 27.53 5.63 -3.65
N LEU A 292 26.71 5.11 -4.58
CA LEU A 292 25.26 5.27 -4.52
C LEU A 292 24.66 4.57 -3.30
N LYS A 293 25.13 3.37 -2.95
CA LYS A 293 24.72 2.68 -1.71
C LYS A 293 25.04 3.50 -0.47
N ALA A 294 26.24 4.07 -0.40
CA ALA A 294 26.64 4.92 0.73
C ALA A 294 25.72 6.15 0.88
N SER A 295 25.31 6.76 -0.24
CA SER A 295 24.38 7.90 -0.21
C SER A 295 22.97 7.59 0.28
N ALA A 296 22.58 6.31 0.25
CA ALA A 296 21.26 5.85 0.69
C ALA A 296 21.22 5.45 2.18
N LEU A 297 22.34 5.56 2.90
CA LEU A 297 22.38 5.27 4.34
C LEU A 297 21.69 6.38 5.13
N GLU A 298 20.82 5.99 6.08
CA GLU A 298 20.10 6.93 6.94
C GLU A 298 21.04 7.78 7.79
N ASN A 299 22.19 7.21 8.19
CA ASN A 299 23.21 7.88 8.97
C ASN A 299 24.59 7.75 8.30
N LEU A 300 25.08 8.83 7.68
CA LEU A 300 26.50 8.96 7.36
C LEU A 300 27.24 9.50 8.58
N THR A 301 27.89 8.61 9.32
CA THR A 301 28.90 8.99 10.31
C THR A 301 30.21 9.19 9.57
N TYR A 302 30.61 10.44 9.37
CA TYR A 302 32.01 10.73 9.08
C TYR A 302 32.77 10.42 10.36
N GLY A 303 33.59 9.37 10.35
CA GLY A 303 34.55 9.18 11.44
C GLY A 303 35.35 10.47 11.56
N GLU A 304 35.38 11.05 12.76
CA GLU A 304 36.42 12.03 13.07
C GLU A 304 37.75 11.39 12.67
N GLU A 305 38.55 12.10 11.89
CA GLU A 305 39.86 11.63 11.46
C GLU A 305 40.62 11.19 12.70
N VAL A 306 40.75 9.88 12.88
CA VAL A 306 41.64 9.33 13.90
C VAL A 306 43.03 9.66 13.37
N GLU A 307 43.67 10.65 13.99
CA GLU A 307 45.08 10.98 13.74
C GLU A 307 45.88 9.68 13.71
N ASP A 308 46.71 9.53 12.68
CA ASP A 308 47.54 8.36 12.42
C ASP A 308 48.32 7.92 13.69
N GLU A 309 47.80 6.93 14.42
CA GLU A 309 48.62 6.17 15.36
C GLU A 309 49.33 5.08 14.56
N GLU A 310 50.66 5.25 14.45
CA GLU A 310 51.60 4.29 13.86
C GLU A 310 51.31 2.87 14.35
N ILE A 311 50.85 2.00 13.44
CA ILE A 311 50.77 0.57 13.69
C ILE A 311 52.19 0.00 13.60
N ASP A 312 52.87 -0.02 14.74
CA ASP A 312 54.15 -0.70 14.89
C ASP A 312 53.91 -2.20 15.12
N GLY A 313 54.46 -3.02 14.21
CA GLY A 313 54.82 -4.43 14.43
C GLY A 313 53.69 -5.46 14.60
N ILE A 314 53.31 -6.12 13.50
CA ILE A 314 52.78 -7.48 13.56
C ILE A 314 53.86 -8.43 13.02
N GLU A 315 54.49 -9.18 13.92
CA GLU A 315 55.38 -10.30 13.61
C GLU A 315 54.57 -11.43 12.94
N ILE A 316 55.05 -11.90 11.79
CA ILE A 316 54.51 -13.07 11.09
C ILE A 316 55.26 -14.29 11.61
N GLU A 317 54.60 -15.10 12.45
CA GLU A 317 55.08 -16.45 12.78
C GLU A 317 54.87 -17.38 11.57
N ASN A 318 55.99 -17.77 10.96
CA ASN A 318 56.05 -18.87 10.00
C ASN A 318 55.97 -20.20 10.76
N GLY A 319 54.84 -20.90 10.64
CA GLY A 319 54.69 -22.29 11.05
C GLY A 319 54.84 -23.24 9.86
N GLU A 320 56.03 -23.80 9.69
CA GLU A 320 56.26 -25.04 8.93
C GLU A 320 55.74 -26.27 9.69
N ASP A 321 55.69 -27.39 8.95
CA ASP A 321 55.41 -28.78 9.32
C ASP A 321 53.93 -29.22 9.25
N GLY A 322 53.58 -30.32 8.58
CA GLY A 322 54.38 -31.36 7.98
C GLY A 322 53.47 -32.49 7.49
N GLU A 323 53.97 -33.24 6.53
CA GLU A 323 53.29 -34.28 5.76
C GLU A 323 53.00 -35.58 6.57
N ARG A 324 51.91 -36.26 6.15
CA ARG A 324 51.66 -37.73 6.09
C ARG A 324 50.96 -38.47 7.26
N ARG A 325 49.88 -39.13 6.80
CA ARG A 325 49.30 -40.45 7.18
C ARG A 325 48.51 -40.59 8.47
#